data_AF-A0A3D5K123-F1
#
_entry.id   AF-A0A3D5K123-F1
#
_cell.length_a   1.000
_cell.length_b   1.000
_cell.length_c   1.000
_cell.angle_alpha   90.00
_cell.angle_beta   90.00
_cell.angle_gamma   90.00
#
_symmetry.space_group_name_H-M   'P 1'
#
loop_
_entity.id
_entity.type
_entity.pdbx_description
1 polymer ?
#
loop_
_entity_poly.entity_id
_entity_poly.type
_entity_poly.pdbx_seq_one_letter_code
_entity_poly.pdbx_strand_id
1 'polypeptide(L)'
;MEAEQAHVDHAHACLDAARERALHLTRMVEVGQGGTNQARFEREAIIDSVAARLDHLDLGDASLVFGRIDQEAEVGGGVFHIGRVGVWDEEQE
;
A
#
# COMPACT_ATOMS: atom_id res chain seq x y z
N MET A 1 -8.43 -24.16 -3.48
CA MET A 1 -7.28 -23.76 -2.64
C MET A 1 -6.29 -22.94 -3.46
N GLU A 2 -5.88 -23.38 -4.66
CA GLU A 2 -4.94 -22.60 -5.51
C GLU A 2 -5.43 -21.19 -5.87
N ALA A 3 -6.72 -21.01 -6.19
CA ALA A 3 -7.28 -19.68 -6.51
C ALA A 3 -7.24 -18.70 -5.32
N GLU A 4 -7.39 -19.22 -4.10
CA GLU A 4 -7.33 -18.41 -2.87
C GLU A 4 -5.88 -17.97 -2.61
N GLN A 5 -4.95 -18.90 -2.76
CA GLN A 5 -3.52 -18.62 -2.59
C GLN A 5 -3.04 -17.61 -3.62
N ALA A 6 -3.46 -17.74 -4.88
CA ALA A 6 -3.15 -16.76 -5.93
C ALA A 6 -3.66 -15.35 -5.59
N HIS A 7 -4.83 -15.23 -4.95
CA HIS A 7 -5.35 -13.93 -4.53
C HIS A 7 -4.55 -13.34 -3.36
N VAL A 8 -4.17 -14.17 -2.39
CA VAL A 8 -3.30 -13.74 -1.28
C VAL A 8 -1.93 -13.30 -1.81
N ASP A 9 -1.33 -14.07 -2.71
CA ASP A 9 -0.05 -13.74 -3.34
C ASP A 9 -0.15 -12.43 -4.13
N HIS A 10 -1.26 -12.21 -4.85
CA HIS A 10 -1.53 -10.94 -5.54
C HIS A 10 -1.64 -9.76 -4.58
N ALA A 11 -2.37 -9.91 -3.47
CA ALA A 11 -2.47 -8.87 -2.45
C ALA A 11 -1.11 -8.52 -1.84
N HIS A 12 -0.24 -9.50 -1.62
CA HIS A 12 1.14 -9.28 -1.19
C HIS A 12 1.96 -8.55 -2.27
N ALA A 13 1.83 -8.92 -3.54
CA ALA A 13 2.50 -8.21 -4.63
C ALA A 13 2.06 -6.74 -4.73
N CYS A 14 0.76 -6.44 -4.54
CA CYS A 14 0.26 -5.06 -4.49
C CYS A 14 0.82 -4.28 -3.28
N LEU A 15 0.98 -4.94 -2.13
CA LEU A 15 1.60 -4.35 -0.94
C LEU A 15 3.06 -3.98 -1.20
N ASP A 16 3.83 -4.90 -1.79
CA ASP A 16 5.24 -4.68 -2.14
C ASP A 16 5.38 -3.54 -3.15
N ALA A 17 4.55 -3.51 -4.19
CA ALA A 17 4.53 -2.42 -5.17
C ALA A 17 4.21 -1.06 -4.51
N ALA A 18 3.27 -1.02 -3.56
CA ALA A 18 2.96 0.19 -2.80
C ALA A 18 4.15 0.65 -1.94
N ARG A 19 4.89 -0.28 -1.35
CA ARG A 19 6.12 -0.01 -0.60
C ARG A 19 7.22 0.56 -1.49
N GLU A 20 7.43 -0.02 -2.67
CA GLU A 20 8.41 0.45 -3.64
C GLU A 20 8.11 1.87 -4.12
N ARG A 21 6.84 2.18 -4.43
CA ARG A 21 6.41 3.54 -4.81
C ARG A 21 6.70 4.56 -3.71
N ALA A 22 6.39 4.23 -2.46
CA ALA A 22 6.69 5.08 -1.32
C ALA A 22 8.21 5.32 -1.18
N LEU A 23 9.03 4.26 -1.27
CA LEU A 23 10.50 4.38 -1.24
C LEU A 23 11.08 5.18 -2.42
N HIS A 24 10.44 5.15 -3.58
CA HIS A 24 10.87 5.94 -4.74
C HIS A 24 10.65 7.45 -4.50
N LEU A 25 9.52 7.83 -3.89
CA LEU A 25 9.25 9.22 -3.51
C LEU A 25 10.30 9.77 -2.54
N THR A 26 10.72 8.98 -1.54
CA THR A 26 11.82 9.36 -0.64
C THR A 26 13.10 9.66 -1.42
N ARG A 27 13.50 8.76 -2.33
CA ARG A 27 14.74 8.91 -3.12
C ARG A 27 14.70 10.14 -4.03
N MET A 28 13.56 10.44 -4.66
CA MET A 28 13.43 11.66 -5.48
C MET A 28 13.60 12.94 -4.67
N VAL A 29 13.03 12.98 -3.47
CA VAL A 29 13.10 14.14 -2.57
C VAL A 29 14.53 14.36 -2.04
N GLU A 30 15.33 13.31 -1.89
CA GLU A 30 16.75 13.41 -1.52
C GLU A 30 17.62 14.03 -2.62
N VAL A 31 17.27 13.83 -3.90
CA VAL A 31 18.03 14.36 -5.05
C VAL A 31 17.68 15.83 -5.35
N GLY A 32 16.53 16.32 -4.89
CA GLY A 32 16.08 17.71 -5.02
C GLY A 32 16.83 18.67 -4.10
N GLN A 33 18.10 18.94 -4.38
CA GLN A 33 18.97 19.79 -3.56
C GLN A 33 18.60 21.29 -3.67
N GLY A 34 17.62 21.73 -2.88
CA GLY A 34 17.28 23.15 -2.69
C GLY A 34 17.93 23.75 -1.44
N GLY A 35 18.71 24.84 -1.60
CA GLY A 35 19.52 25.44 -0.50
C GLY A 35 18.77 26.35 0.49
N THR A 36 17.45 26.52 0.35
CA THR A 36 16.65 27.44 1.18
C THR A 36 16.00 26.72 2.36
N ASN A 37 15.69 27.44 3.45
CA ASN A 37 14.98 26.87 4.60
C ASN A 37 13.57 26.36 4.24
N GLN A 38 12.91 26.99 3.25
CA GLN A 38 11.62 26.53 2.74
C GLN A 38 11.73 25.15 2.09
N ALA A 39 12.75 24.94 1.26
CA ALA A 39 12.98 23.64 0.62
C ALA A 39 13.30 22.54 1.66
N ARG A 40 13.92 22.90 2.80
CA ARG A 40 14.15 21.95 3.91
C ARG A 40 12.87 21.55 4.62
N PHE A 41 12.00 22.52 4.93
CA PHE A 41 10.74 22.26 5.63
C PHE A 41 9.79 21.41 4.78
N GLU A 42 9.64 21.75 3.50
CA GLU A 42 8.83 20.96 2.56
C GLU A 42 9.37 19.53 2.42
N ARG A 43 10.70 19.36 2.34
CA ARG A 43 11.36 18.05 2.34
C ARG A 43 11.05 17.24 3.59
N GLU A 44 11.16 17.85 4.78
CA GLU A 44 10.96 17.17 6.06
C GLU A 44 9.51 16.69 6.19
N ALA A 45 8.53 17.52 5.83
CA ALA A 45 7.11 17.14 5.80
C ALA A 45 6.82 15.98 4.83
N ILE A 46 7.47 15.94 3.66
CA ILE A 46 7.31 14.83 2.72
C ILE A 46 7.94 13.54 3.26
N ILE A 47 9.13 13.63 3.84
CA ILE A 47 9.81 12.46 4.44
C ILE A 47 8.96 11.87 5.56
N ASP A 48 8.43 12.70 6.46
CA ASP A 48 7.57 12.26 7.56
C ASP A 48 6.29 11.58 7.04
N SER A 49 5.65 12.15 6.02
CA SER A 49 4.47 11.56 5.38
C SER A 49 4.77 10.19 4.76
N VAL A 50 5.91 10.07 4.07
CA VAL A 50 6.34 8.80 3.46
C VAL A 50 6.71 7.77 4.53
N ALA A 51 7.39 8.18 5.61
CA ALA A 51 7.72 7.30 6.73
C ALA A 51 6.45 6.76 7.39
N ALA A 52 5.49 7.63 7.71
CA ALA A 52 4.19 7.21 8.25
C ALA A 52 3.44 6.25 7.32
N ARG A 53 3.54 6.46 5.99
CA ARG A 53 2.94 5.56 5.01
C ARG A 53 3.63 4.20 4.98
N LEU A 54 4.96 4.16 5.07
CA LEU A 54 5.73 2.91 5.12
C LEU A 54 5.44 2.13 6.41
N ASP A 55 5.34 2.80 7.56
CA ASP A 55 4.97 2.17 8.83
C ASP A 55 3.58 1.54 8.77
N HIS A 56 2.63 2.19 8.07
CA HIS A 56 1.29 1.62 7.88
C HIS A 56 1.28 0.40 6.94
N LEU A 57 2.22 0.33 6.00
CA LEU A 57 2.40 -0.80 5.08
C LEU A 57 3.27 -1.91 5.72
N ASP A 58 3.98 -1.62 6.80
CA ASP A 58 4.80 -2.59 7.50
C ASP A 58 3.91 -3.53 8.33
N LEU A 59 3.71 -4.72 7.76
CA LEU A 59 2.84 -5.73 8.33
C LEU A 59 3.56 -6.57 9.40
N GLY A 60 4.90 -6.52 9.46
CA GLY A 60 5.71 -7.40 10.30
C GLY A 60 5.39 -8.88 10.08
N ASP A 61 5.15 -9.62 11.16
CA ASP A 61 4.73 -11.04 11.16
C ASP A 61 3.20 -11.23 11.06
N ALA A 62 2.43 -10.18 10.81
CA ALA A 62 0.98 -10.28 10.79
C ALA A 62 0.44 -10.78 9.44
N SER A 63 -0.69 -11.51 9.47
CA SER A 63 -1.42 -11.88 8.25
C SER A 63 -2.01 -10.65 7.57
N LEU A 64 -1.90 -10.59 6.23
CA LEU A 64 -2.42 -9.50 5.41
C LEU A 64 -3.94 -9.58 5.29
N VAL A 65 -4.45 -10.79 5.03
CA VAL A 65 -5.87 -11.08 4.84
C VAL A 65 -6.38 -11.87 6.05
N PHE A 66 -7.54 -11.47 6.57
CA PHE A 66 -8.19 -12.10 7.72
C PHE A 66 -9.46 -12.87 7.33
N GLY A 67 -10.07 -12.52 6.20
CA GLY A 67 -11.30 -13.17 5.76
C GLY A 67 -11.81 -12.63 4.45
N ARG A 68 -12.93 -13.20 4.00
CA ARG A 68 -13.59 -12.88 2.74
C ARG A 68 -15.08 -12.70 2.97
N ILE A 69 -15.68 -11.73 2.29
CA ILE A 69 -17.12 -11.54 2.18
C ILE A 69 -17.51 -11.87 0.75
N ASP A 70 -18.30 -12.93 0.59
CA ASP A 70 -18.97 -13.27 -0.64
C ASP A 70 -20.37 -12.63 -0.59
N GLN A 71 -20.63 -11.63 -1.43
CA GLN A 71 -21.97 -11.04 -1.50
C GLN A 71 -22.90 -11.94 -2.32
N GLU A 72 -24.16 -12.01 -1.90
CA GLU A 72 -25.18 -12.74 -2.64
C GLU A 72 -25.41 -12.09 -4.02
N ALA A 73 -25.78 -12.92 -5.00
CA ALA A 73 -25.98 -12.49 -6.39
C ALA A 73 -27.03 -11.37 -6.51
N GLU A 74 -27.99 -11.32 -5.59
CA GLU A 74 -29.07 -10.33 -5.52
C GLU A 74 -28.58 -8.93 -5.10
N VAL A 75 -27.39 -8.84 -4.49
CA VAL A 75 -26.77 -7.59 -4.01
C VAL A 75 -25.60 -7.14 -4.89
N GLY A 76 -25.22 -7.96 -5.88
CA GLY A 76 -24.15 -7.64 -6.84
C GLY A 76 -23.11 -8.75 -7.03
N GLY A 77 -23.12 -9.81 -6.21
CA GLY A 77 -22.25 -10.98 -6.40
C GLY A 77 -20.75 -10.72 -6.24
N GLY A 78 -20.35 -9.60 -5.61
CA GLY A 78 -18.95 -9.22 -5.43
C GLY A 78 -18.25 -10.04 -4.36
N VAL A 79 -16.95 -10.29 -4.56
CA VAL A 79 -16.07 -10.97 -3.59
C VAL A 79 -15.10 -9.93 -3.02
N PHE A 80 -15.13 -9.75 -1.71
CA PHE A 80 -14.31 -8.75 -1.00
C PHE A 80 -13.39 -9.44 -0.01
N HIS A 81 -12.09 -9.13 -0.06
CA HIS A 81 -11.13 -9.63 0.92
C HIS A 81 -10.87 -8.56 1.98
N ILE A 82 -11.02 -8.94 3.24
CA ILE A 82 -10.79 -8.05 4.39
C ILE A 82 -9.40 -8.34 4.95
N GLY A 83 -8.59 -7.29 5.02
CA GLY A 83 -7.24 -7.33 5.55
C GLY A 83 -6.91 -6.15 6.45
N ARG A 84 -5.69 -6.11 6.99
CA ARG A 84 -5.21 -4.97 7.80
C ARG A 84 -5.05 -3.69 7.00
N VAL A 85 -4.64 -3.84 5.75
CA VAL A 85 -4.28 -2.73 4.87
C VAL A 85 -5.07 -2.90 3.58
N GLY A 86 -5.76 -1.82 3.17
CA GLY A 86 -6.35 -1.76 1.84
C GLY A 86 -5.26 -1.59 0.80
N VAL A 87 -5.06 -2.63 -0.02
CA VAL A 87 -4.22 -2.58 -1.21
C VAL A 87 -5.11 -2.54 -2.44
N TRP A 88 -4.77 -1.68 -3.37
CA TRP A 88 -5.47 -1.49 -4.62
C TRP A 88 -4.55 -1.96 -5.75
N ASP A 89 -5.09 -2.80 -6.61
CA ASP A 89 -4.45 -3.15 -7.87
C ASP A 89 -4.64 -2.02 -8.88
N GLU A 90 -3.75 -1.92 -9.86
CA GLU A 90 -3.83 -0.94 -10.95
C GLU A 90 -5.04 -1.20 -11.87
N GLU A 91 -5.62 -2.41 -11.83
CA GLU A 91 -6.86 -2.79 -12.54
C GLU A 91 -8.16 -2.45 -11.78
N GLN A 92 -8.10 -2.10 -10.49
CA GLN A 92 -9.27 -1.70 -9.71
C GLN A 92 -9.38 -0.17 -9.72
N GLU A 93 -10.08 0.36 -10.74
CA GLU A 93 -10.48 1.77 -10.82
C GLU A 93 -11.60 2.13 -9.83
#